data_AF-A0A817EU05-F1
#
_entry.id   AF-A0A817EU05-F1
#
_cell.length_a   1.000
_cell.length_b   1.000
_cell.length_c   1.000
_cell.angle_alpha   90.00
_cell.angle_beta   90.00
_cell.angle_gamma   90.00
#
_symmetry.space_group_name_H-M   'P 1'
#
loop_
_entity.id
_entity.type
_entity.pdbx_description
1 polymer ?
#
loop_
_entity_poly.entity_id
_entity_poly.type
_entity_poly.pdbx_seq_one_letter_code
_entity_poly.pdbx_strand_id
1 'polypeptide(L)'
;MAHTNENIFNYDYVVIGGGTSGAVVARRLAEGDANSSVCLLEAGPSYADVANSRMPGNWVLNKEKSHDWNYDIVAQKGCNNRIINAPRARFLGGCSAINGTVLARGAKADYDRIAAMGNPGWNEVPQNPVEGEGGIDLYVLLCGPQARGTVRLSSNDSTCKPIIDHAYLENDVDVAVLAEGCRIGHEVLMKGRGTKNIIADPWPKTISHSMDLAAWKNHVRTVATTCFHPCGTCKMAPNTDPMGVVDNRLRVRNVEGLRVADVSILPLINNGHTQAPAYAIAEKVAHMVLQDTTVTC
;
A
#
# COMPACT_ATOMS: atom_id res chain seq x y z
N MET A 1 -42.39 -20.69 7.80
CA MET A 1 -41.51 -21.87 7.60
C MET A 1 -40.20 -21.59 8.30
N ALA A 2 -39.72 -22.55 9.08
CA ALA A 2 -38.61 -22.42 10.00
C ALA A 2 -37.29 -22.08 9.29
N HIS A 3 -36.61 -21.01 9.71
CA HIS A 3 -35.19 -20.88 9.45
C HIS A 3 -34.46 -21.78 10.45
N THR A 4 -33.90 -22.83 9.89
CA THR A 4 -33.13 -23.91 10.49
C THR A 4 -31.91 -23.38 11.24
N ASN A 5 -31.66 -23.93 12.44
CA ASN A 5 -30.42 -23.84 13.23
C ASN A 5 -29.23 -23.24 12.47
N GLU A 6 -29.02 -21.94 12.61
CA GLU A 6 -27.73 -21.34 12.27
C GLU A 6 -26.71 -21.91 13.24
N ASN A 7 -25.70 -22.62 12.73
CA ASN A 7 -24.51 -22.94 13.51
C ASN A 7 -23.84 -21.62 13.87
N ILE A 8 -24.21 -21.04 15.02
CA ILE A 8 -23.54 -19.89 15.58
C ILE A 8 -22.15 -20.37 15.99
N PHE A 9 -21.15 -20.06 15.16
CA PHE A 9 -19.76 -20.30 15.50
C PHE A 9 -19.36 -19.27 16.56
N ASN A 10 -19.05 -19.74 17.76
CA ASN A 10 -18.52 -18.89 18.83
C ASN A 10 -16.99 -18.88 18.69
N TYR A 11 -16.41 -17.69 18.62
CA TYR A 11 -14.98 -17.45 18.62
C TYR A 11 -14.63 -16.43 19.71
N ASP A 12 -13.52 -16.64 20.41
CA ASP A 12 -13.00 -15.67 21.39
C ASP A 12 -12.48 -14.42 20.69
N TYR A 13 -11.90 -14.60 19.49
CA TYR A 13 -11.42 -13.51 18.66
C TYR A 13 -11.90 -13.65 17.21
N VAL A 14 -12.42 -12.56 16.66
CA VAL A 14 -12.75 -12.43 15.23
C VAL A 14 -11.87 -11.36 14.62
N VAL A 15 -11.01 -11.76 13.68
CA VAL A 15 -10.14 -10.87 12.90
C VAL A 15 -10.76 -10.69 11.52
N ILE A 16 -11.15 -9.45 11.20
CA ILE A 16 -11.74 -9.09 9.91
C ILE A 16 -10.66 -8.44 9.04
N GLY A 17 -10.46 -9.00 7.84
CA GLY A 17 -9.40 -8.62 6.91
C GLY A 17 -8.19 -9.55 7.01
N GLY A 18 -8.05 -10.46 6.04
CA GLY A 18 -6.94 -11.40 5.87
C GLY A 18 -5.73 -10.85 5.13
N GLY A 19 -5.56 -9.53 5.10
CA GLY A 19 -4.36 -8.86 4.58
C GLY A 19 -3.14 -9.00 5.51
N THR A 20 -2.05 -8.28 5.19
CA THR A 20 -0.78 -8.31 5.95
C THR A 20 -0.97 -8.25 7.47
N SER A 21 -1.78 -7.30 7.94
CA SER A 21 -1.94 -7.11 9.38
C SER A 21 -2.80 -8.20 10.02
N GLY A 22 -3.99 -8.46 9.48
CA GLY A 22 -4.92 -9.41 10.09
C GLY A 22 -4.42 -10.86 10.08
N ALA A 23 -3.67 -11.28 9.05
CA ALA A 23 -3.01 -12.59 9.06
C ALA A 23 -2.02 -12.74 10.23
N VAL A 24 -1.26 -11.69 10.53
CA VAL A 24 -0.33 -11.69 11.68
C VAL A 24 -1.08 -11.62 13.01
N VAL A 25 -2.10 -10.77 13.13
CA VAL A 25 -2.92 -10.71 14.35
C VAL A 25 -3.54 -12.08 14.66
N ALA A 26 -4.19 -12.70 13.67
CA ALA A 26 -4.81 -14.01 13.84
C ALA A 26 -3.79 -15.08 14.26
N ARG A 27 -2.62 -15.11 13.60
CA ARG A 27 -1.53 -16.02 13.95
C ARG A 27 -1.07 -15.82 15.40
N ARG A 28 -0.82 -14.57 15.80
CA ARG A 28 -0.29 -14.23 17.13
C ARG A 28 -1.29 -14.53 18.24
N LEU A 29 -2.57 -14.27 18.03
CA LEU A 29 -3.61 -14.63 19.00
C LEU A 29 -3.69 -16.15 19.18
N ALA A 30 -3.67 -16.91 18.09
CA ALA A 30 -3.68 -18.37 18.14
C ALA A 30 -2.40 -18.98 18.76
N GLU A 31 -1.25 -18.31 18.64
CA GLU A 31 -0.01 -18.71 19.33
C GLU A 31 -0.02 -18.34 20.82
N GLY A 32 -0.60 -17.19 21.16
CA GLY A 32 -0.49 -16.57 22.48
C GLY A 32 -1.44 -17.13 23.53
N ASP A 33 -2.56 -17.73 23.10
CA ASP A 33 -3.49 -18.44 23.98
C ASP A 33 -4.00 -19.71 23.30
N ALA A 34 -3.50 -20.86 23.76
CA ALA A 34 -3.84 -22.17 23.20
C ALA A 34 -5.29 -22.61 23.47
N ASN A 35 -5.99 -21.95 24.40
CA ASN A 35 -7.39 -22.25 24.71
C ASN A 35 -8.36 -21.34 23.94
N SER A 36 -7.85 -20.28 23.31
CA SER A 36 -8.67 -19.35 22.54
C SER A 36 -8.93 -19.85 21.13
N SER A 37 -10.14 -19.56 20.65
CA SER A 37 -10.60 -19.82 19.29
C SER A 37 -10.54 -18.53 18.45
N VAL A 38 -9.89 -18.60 17.28
CA VAL A 38 -9.65 -17.44 16.41
C VAL A 38 -10.28 -17.67 15.04
N CYS A 39 -11.13 -16.73 14.62
CA CYS A 39 -11.67 -16.67 13.26
C CYS A 39 -10.97 -15.58 12.45
N LEU A 40 -10.42 -15.93 11.29
CA LEU A 40 -9.95 -14.97 10.29
C LEU A 40 -10.93 -14.92 9.13
N LEU A 41 -11.54 -13.75 8.91
CA LEU A 41 -12.53 -13.52 7.87
C LEU A 41 -11.98 -12.56 6.81
N GLU A 42 -12.08 -12.92 5.53
CA GLU A 42 -11.73 -12.07 4.40
C GLU A 42 -12.79 -12.18 3.30
N ALA A 43 -13.02 -11.10 2.57
CA ALA A 43 -13.93 -11.08 1.45
C ALA A 43 -13.25 -11.60 0.18
N GLY A 44 -13.89 -12.55 -0.50
CA GLY A 44 -13.43 -13.09 -1.77
C GLY A 44 -12.83 -14.49 -1.66
N PRO A 45 -12.20 -15.00 -2.73
CA PRO A 45 -11.67 -16.36 -2.76
C PRO A 45 -10.41 -16.54 -1.90
N SER A 46 -9.93 -17.78 -1.82
CA SER A 46 -8.61 -18.08 -1.25
C SER A 46 -7.50 -17.52 -2.15
N TYR A 47 -6.37 -17.14 -1.54
CA TYR A 47 -5.13 -16.81 -2.26
C TYR A 47 -4.75 -17.90 -3.27
N ALA A 48 -4.95 -19.17 -2.90
CA ALA A 48 -4.59 -20.31 -3.72
C ALA A 48 -5.31 -20.32 -5.08
N ASP A 49 -6.48 -19.70 -5.17
CA ASP A 49 -7.34 -19.69 -6.35
C ASP A 49 -7.06 -18.49 -7.27
N VAL A 50 -6.20 -17.55 -6.86
CA VAL A 50 -5.86 -16.34 -7.63
C VAL A 50 -4.50 -16.52 -8.31
N ALA A 51 -4.50 -17.14 -9.49
CA ALA A 51 -3.26 -17.51 -10.20
C ALA A 51 -2.32 -16.32 -10.46
N ASN A 52 -2.87 -15.16 -10.82
CA ASN A 52 -2.10 -13.93 -11.10
C ASN A 52 -1.45 -13.31 -9.86
N SER A 53 -1.77 -13.79 -8.66
CA SER A 53 -1.16 -13.36 -7.39
C SER A 53 0.02 -14.23 -6.94
N ARG A 54 0.31 -15.32 -7.67
CA ARG A 54 1.49 -16.17 -7.42
C ARG A 54 2.77 -15.59 -7.99
N MET A 55 2.65 -14.82 -9.08
CA MET A 55 3.75 -14.11 -9.72
C MET A 55 3.53 -12.60 -9.57
N PRO A 56 4.35 -11.88 -8.81
CA PRO A 56 4.13 -10.45 -8.57
C PRO A 56 4.07 -9.58 -9.82
N GLY A 57 4.81 -9.94 -10.87
CA GLY A 57 4.76 -9.24 -12.17
C GLY A 57 3.39 -9.27 -12.84
N ASN A 58 2.53 -10.22 -12.48
CA ASN A 58 1.17 -10.35 -13.02
C ASN A 58 0.15 -9.48 -12.28
N TRP A 59 0.56 -8.63 -11.32
CA TRP A 59 -0.39 -7.88 -10.49
C TRP A 59 -1.40 -7.06 -11.30
N VAL A 60 -0.98 -6.48 -12.43
CA VAL A 60 -1.85 -5.72 -13.34
C VAL A 60 -3.01 -6.54 -13.91
N LEU A 61 -2.83 -7.87 -14.04
CA LEU A 61 -3.82 -8.79 -14.57
C LEU A 61 -4.94 -9.12 -13.56
N ASN A 62 -4.80 -8.67 -12.30
CA ASN A 62 -5.84 -8.81 -11.28
C ASN A 62 -6.87 -7.69 -11.30
N LYS A 63 -6.60 -6.58 -12.00
CA LYS A 63 -7.49 -5.43 -12.05
C LYS A 63 -8.82 -5.80 -12.71
N GLU A 64 -9.90 -5.22 -12.18
CA GLU A 64 -11.27 -5.33 -12.73
C GLU A 64 -11.81 -6.78 -12.79
N LYS A 65 -11.17 -7.72 -12.08
CA LYS A 65 -11.66 -9.10 -11.92
C LYS A 65 -12.58 -9.21 -10.71
N SER A 66 -13.24 -10.37 -10.55
CA SER A 66 -14.15 -10.65 -9.43
C SER A 66 -13.51 -10.53 -8.04
N HIS A 67 -12.19 -10.67 -7.97
CA HIS A 67 -11.35 -10.55 -6.77
C HIS A 67 -10.64 -9.20 -6.65
N ASP A 68 -11.12 -8.18 -7.35
CA ASP A 68 -10.76 -6.77 -7.18
C ASP A 68 -12.03 -5.98 -6.83
N TRP A 69 -11.97 -5.21 -5.75
CA TRP A 69 -13.03 -4.26 -5.42
C TRP A 69 -13.20 -3.17 -6.49
N ASN A 70 -12.13 -2.92 -7.27
CA ASN A 70 -12.08 -2.04 -8.42
C ASN A 70 -12.67 -0.66 -8.11
N TYR A 71 -12.13 -0.01 -7.07
CA TYR A 71 -12.57 1.34 -6.71
C TYR A 71 -11.99 2.36 -7.70
N ASP A 72 -12.78 3.37 -8.00
CA ASP A 72 -12.29 4.60 -8.60
C ASP A 72 -12.38 5.71 -7.55
N ILE A 73 -11.33 6.53 -7.47
CA ILE A 73 -11.39 7.72 -6.63
C ILE A 73 -12.09 8.84 -7.40
N VAL A 74 -12.72 9.78 -6.70
CA VAL A 74 -13.37 10.93 -7.33
C VAL A 74 -12.36 11.75 -8.14
N ALA A 75 -12.85 12.60 -9.05
CA ALA A 75 -11.98 13.48 -9.84
C ALA A 75 -11.04 14.29 -8.93
N GLN A 76 -9.74 14.15 -9.14
CA GLN A 76 -8.73 14.77 -8.29
C GLN A 76 -8.36 16.15 -8.85
N LYS A 77 -8.76 17.23 -8.18
CA LYS A 77 -8.56 18.60 -8.66
C LYS A 77 -7.08 18.91 -8.92
N GLY A 78 -6.21 18.49 -7.99
CA GLY A 78 -4.77 18.67 -8.13
C GLY A 78 -4.12 17.85 -9.23
N CYS A 79 -4.84 16.89 -9.82
CA CYS A 79 -4.37 16.01 -10.89
C CYS A 79 -5.12 16.24 -12.21
N ASN A 80 -5.47 17.50 -12.52
CA ASN A 80 -6.22 17.90 -13.71
C ASN A 80 -7.59 17.19 -13.82
N ASN A 81 -8.26 17.00 -12.68
CA ASN A 81 -9.56 16.33 -12.56
C ASN A 81 -9.57 14.89 -13.09
N ARG A 82 -8.41 14.24 -13.16
CA ARG A 82 -8.34 12.81 -13.52
C ARG A 82 -9.04 11.97 -12.46
N ILE A 83 -9.79 10.99 -12.95
CA ILE A 83 -10.26 9.85 -12.16
C ILE A 83 -9.14 8.82 -12.22
N ILE A 84 -8.66 8.39 -11.04
CA ILE A 84 -7.54 7.46 -10.93
C ILE A 84 -8.09 6.17 -10.34
N ASN A 85 -7.91 5.07 -11.07
CA ASN A 85 -8.31 3.75 -10.61
C ASN A 85 -7.46 3.31 -9.40
N ALA A 86 -8.12 2.85 -8.35
CA ALA A 86 -7.55 2.45 -7.07
C ALA A 86 -7.95 0.99 -6.76
N PRO A 87 -7.41 0.01 -7.50
CA PRO A 87 -7.72 -1.40 -7.29
C PRO A 87 -7.37 -1.82 -5.86
N ARG A 88 -8.25 -2.62 -5.25
CA ARG A 88 -8.07 -3.17 -3.91
C ARG A 88 -8.42 -4.64 -3.97
N ALA A 89 -7.45 -5.48 -3.62
CA ALA A 89 -7.66 -6.91 -3.58
C ALA A 89 -8.84 -7.28 -2.68
N ARG A 90 -9.64 -8.21 -3.18
CA ARG A 90 -10.76 -8.86 -2.51
C ARG A 90 -10.51 -10.37 -2.54
N PHE A 91 -9.58 -10.83 -1.70
CA PHE A 91 -9.25 -12.24 -1.45
C PHE A 91 -8.25 -12.36 -0.29
N LEU A 92 -8.07 -13.58 0.24
CA LEU A 92 -7.12 -13.85 1.34
C LEU A 92 -5.69 -13.38 0.98
N GLY A 93 -5.06 -12.63 1.87
CA GLY A 93 -3.78 -11.93 1.63
C GLY A 93 -3.94 -10.45 1.25
N GLY A 94 -5.14 -10.04 0.83
CA GLY A 94 -5.49 -8.64 0.57
C GLY A 94 -4.54 -7.95 -0.41
N CYS A 95 -4.37 -6.63 -0.28
CA CYS A 95 -3.58 -5.85 -1.25
C CYS A 95 -2.10 -6.26 -1.27
N SER A 96 -1.61 -6.93 -0.23
CA SER A 96 -0.25 -7.45 -0.16
C SER A 96 -0.04 -8.65 -1.08
N ALA A 97 -1.11 -9.37 -1.43
CA ALA A 97 -1.08 -10.48 -2.38
C ALA A 97 -1.27 -10.07 -3.85
N ILE A 98 -1.53 -8.79 -4.13
CA ILE A 98 -1.40 -8.17 -5.46
C ILE A 98 -0.26 -7.14 -5.50
N ASN A 99 0.65 -7.19 -4.52
CA ASN A 99 1.77 -6.26 -4.50
C ASN A 99 2.62 -6.48 -5.76
N GLY A 100 2.91 -5.41 -6.51
CA GLY A 100 3.79 -5.48 -7.68
C GLY A 100 5.25 -5.80 -7.34
N THR A 101 5.57 -5.95 -6.05
CA THR A 101 6.90 -6.23 -5.49
C THR A 101 7.99 -5.47 -6.24
N VAL A 102 7.83 -4.15 -6.38
CA VAL A 102 8.80 -3.32 -7.10
C VAL A 102 10.13 -3.37 -6.32
N LEU A 103 10.98 -4.30 -6.73
CA LEU A 103 12.36 -4.47 -6.32
C LEU A 103 13.21 -4.04 -7.51
N ALA A 104 13.87 -2.89 -7.41
CA ALA A 104 14.90 -2.52 -8.37
C ALA A 104 16.10 -3.46 -8.16
N ARG A 105 16.23 -4.44 -9.05
CA ARG A 105 17.32 -5.42 -9.03
C ARG A 105 18.60 -4.80 -9.60
N GLY A 106 19.77 -5.16 -9.05
CA GLY A 106 21.06 -4.75 -9.63
C GLY A 106 21.26 -5.33 -11.04
N ALA A 107 22.06 -4.66 -11.88
CA ALA A 107 22.43 -5.21 -13.18
C ALA A 107 23.37 -6.41 -12.97
N LYS A 108 23.41 -7.35 -13.93
CA LYS A 108 24.38 -8.46 -13.89
C LYS A 108 25.82 -7.96 -13.67
N ALA A 109 26.18 -6.82 -14.26
CA ALA A 109 27.50 -6.20 -14.09
C ALA A 109 27.84 -5.80 -12.63
N ASP A 110 26.85 -5.45 -11.81
CA ASP A 110 27.07 -5.12 -10.39
C ASP A 110 27.37 -6.38 -9.58
N TYR A 111 26.68 -7.47 -9.89
CA TYR A 111 26.89 -8.79 -9.27
C TYR A 111 28.20 -9.46 -9.73
N ASP A 112 28.56 -9.29 -11.01
CA ASP A 112 29.86 -9.69 -11.54
C ASP A 112 31.00 -8.90 -10.89
N ARG A 113 30.79 -7.60 -10.60
CA ARG A 113 31.76 -6.77 -9.88
C ARG A 113 31.96 -7.24 -8.43
N ILE A 114 30.88 -7.61 -7.74
CA ILE A 114 30.94 -8.16 -6.37
C ILE A 114 31.67 -9.51 -6.35
N ALA A 115 31.41 -10.36 -7.35
CA ALA A 115 32.14 -11.62 -7.51
C ALA A 115 33.64 -11.38 -7.78
N ALA A 116 33.98 -10.42 -8.63
CA ALA A 116 35.37 -10.04 -8.92
C ALA A 116 36.13 -9.43 -7.71
N MET A 117 35.41 -8.96 -6.68
CA MET A 117 35.99 -8.51 -5.41
C MET A 117 36.30 -9.65 -4.43
N GLY A 118 36.18 -10.91 -4.86
CA GLY A 118 36.48 -12.09 -4.03
C GLY A 118 35.26 -12.75 -3.37
N ASN A 119 34.04 -12.47 -3.84
CA ASN A 119 32.79 -13.01 -3.29
C ASN A 119 32.13 -13.99 -4.28
N PRO A 120 32.59 -15.26 -4.37
CA PRO A 120 32.06 -16.22 -5.35
C PRO A 120 30.57 -16.52 -5.14
N GLY A 121 29.84 -16.83 -6.23
CA GLY A 121 28.40 -17.15 -6.22
C GLY A 121 27.46 -15.97 -6.45
N TRP A 122 27.95 -14.72 -6.35
CA TRP A 122 27.12 -13.53 -6.58
C TRP A 122 26.70 -13.35 -8.05
N ASN A 123 27.41 -13.94 -9.01
CA ASN A 123 27.18 -13.82 -10.45
C ASN A 123 26.18 -14.84 -11.06
N GLU A 124 25.59 -15.72 -10.25
CA GLU A 124 24.72 -16.84 -10.68
C GLU A 124 23.23 -16.48 -10.76
N VAL A 125 22.90 -15.20 -10.77
CA VAL A 125 21.51 -14.72 -10.74
C VAL A 125 20.84 -14.81 -12.13
N PRO A 126 19.71 -15.52 -12.31
CA PRO A 126 19.05 -15.61 -13.62
C PRO A 126 18.44 -14.26 -14.04
N GLN A 127 18.63 -13.83 -15.29
CA GLN A 127 18.29 -12.50 -15.80
C GLN A 127 17.22 -12.52 -16.91
N ASN A 128 16.44 -11.44 -16.97
CA ASN A 128 16.03 -10.69 -18.16
C ASN A 128 15.70 -9.24 -17.71
N PRO A 129 15.93 -8.18 -18.53
CA PRO A 129 15.64 -8.11 -19.99
C PRO A 129 16.84 -7.90 -20.94
N VAL A 130 16.53 -7.95 -22.25
CA VAL A 130 17.42 -8.06 -23.42
C VAL A 130 17.94 -6.69 -23.91
N GLU A 131 19.15 -6.69 -24.47
CA GLU A 131 19.84 -5.52 -25.01
C GLU A 131 19.12 -4.93 -26.24
N GLY A 132 18.86 -3.62 -26.24
CA GLY A 132 18.02 -2.94 -27.25
C GLY A 132 16.51 -3.01 -26.98
N GLU A 133 16.07 -3.78 -25.98
CA GLU A 133 14.65 -4.01 -25.64
C GLU A 133 14.29 -3.58 -24.20
N GLY A 134 15.28 -3.18 -23.39
CA GLY A 134 15.11 -2.76 -22.00
C GLY A 134 15.03 -1.24 -21.81
N GLY A 135 14.30 -0.83 -20.77
CA GLY A 135 14.21 0.56 -20.31
C GLY A 135 14.58 0.69 -18.83
N ILE A 136 14.86 1.91 -18.40
CA ILE A 136 15.00 2.25 -16.98
C ILE A 136 13.81 3.11 -16.60
N ASP A 137 13.01 2.60 -15.67
CA ASP A 137 11.94 3.37 -15.04
C ASP A 137 12.42 3.89 -13.69
N LEU A 138 12.25 5.20 -13.49
CA LEU A 138 12.49 5.85 -12.20
C LEU A 138 11.16 6.35 -11.65
N TYR A 139 10.77 5.81 -10.50
CA TYR A 139 9.60 6.30 -9.77
C TYR A 139 10.02 7.31 -8.72
N VAL A 140 9.41 8.50 -8.76
CA VAL A 140 9.54 9.50 -7.70
C VAL A 140 8.30 9.42 -6.83
N LEU A 141 8.49 9.04 -5.57
CA LEU A 141 7.42 8.95 -4.58
C LEU A 141 7.45 10.19 -3.70
N LEU A 142 6.29 10.83 -3.54
CA LEU A 142 6.12 11.89 -2.56
C LEU A 142 5.96 11.28 -1.16
N CYS A 143 6.99 11.44 -0.32
CA CYS A 143 6.93 11.10 1.09
C CYS A 143 6.46 12.30 1.90
N GLY A 144 5.62 12.05 2.91
CA GLY A 144 5.10 13.10 3.81
C GLY A 144 4.19 14.11 3.10
N PRO A 145 3.16 13.68 2.34
CA PRO A 145 2.22 14.59 1.71
C PRO A 145 1.50 15.45 2.74
N GLN A 146 1.18 16.69 2.38
CA GLN A 146 0.47 17.66 3.18
C GLN A 146 -1.04 17.63 2.89
N ALA A 147 -1.45 17.31 1.67
CA ALA A 147 -2.85 17.13 1.32
C ALA A 147 -3.51 16.02 2.15
N ARG A 148 -4.80 16.18 2.46
CA ARG A 148 -5.59 15.22 3.24
C ARG A 148 -6.90 14.95 2.52
N GLY A 149 -7.17 13.68 2.27
CA GLY A 149 -8.38 13.19 1.65
C GLY A 149 -9.38 12.60 2.65
N THR A 150 -10.44 12.00 2.14
CA THR A 150 -11.47 11.31 2.90
C THR A 150 -11.93 10.01 2.22
N VAL A 151 -12.49 9.10 3.01
CA VAL A 151 -13.31 7.99 2.52
C VAL A 151 -14.65 8.04 3.24
N ARG A 152 -15.75 7.90 2.50
CA ARG A 152 -17.10 8.01 3.04
C ARG A 152 -18.00 6.94 2.44
N LEU A 153 -18.97 6.49 3.22
CA LEU A 153 -20.06 5.66 2.68
C LEU A 153 -20.85 6.49 1.65
N SER A 154 -21.21 5.86 0.54
CA SER A 154 -22.12 6.43 -0.46
C SER A 154 -23.58 6.07 -0.18
N SER A 155 -23.80 4.99 0.57
CA SER A 155 -25.10 4.40 0.89
C SER A 155 -25.04 3.67 2.24
N ASN A 156 -26.21 3.35 2.79
CA ASN A 156 -26.36 2.40 3.91
C ASN A 156 -26.30 0.92 3.46
N ASP A 157 -26.36 0.67 2.14
CA ASP A 157 -26.08 -0.63 1.54
C ASP A 157 -24.57 -0.91 1.53
N SER A 158 -24.15 -1.96 2.24
CA SER A 158 -22.75 -2.35 2.38
C SER A 158 -22.11 -2.88 1.08
N THR A 159 -22.92 -3.14 0.04
CA THR A 159 -22.43 -3.57 -1.27
C THR A 159 -22.07 -2.39 -2.17
N CYS A 160 -22.51 -1.17 -1.83
CA CYS A 160 -22.20 0.04 -2.58
C CYS A 160 -20.74 0.45 -2.40
N LYS A 161 -20.08 0.84 -3.50
CA LYS A 161 -18.70 1.37 -3.46
C LYS A 161 -18.67 2.67 -2.64
N PRO A 162 -17.66 2.87 -1.78
CA PRO A 162 -17.50 4.11 -1.04
C PRO A 162 -17.11 5.26 -1.97
N ILE A 163 -17.30 6.48 -1.48
CA ILE A 163 -16.75 7.70 -2.09
C ILE A 163 -15.33 7.87 -1.54
N ILE A 164 -14.32 7.78 -2.40
CA ILE A 164 -12.91 7.94 -2.03
C ILE A 164 -12.38 9.21 -2.67
N ASP A 165 -11.88 10.12 -1.85
CA ASP A 165 -11.17 11.31 -2.30
C ASP A 165 -9.79 11.35 -1.64
N HIS A 166 -8.73 11.33 -2.43
CA HIS A 166 -7.37 11.46 -1.89
C HIS A 166 -6.90 12.91 -1.78
N ALA A 167 -7.60 13.87 -2.41
CA ALA A 167 -7.16 15.25 -2.59
C ALA A 167 -5.74 15.34 -3.19
N TYR A 168 -5.40 14.43 -4.12
CA TYR A 168 -4.04 14.35 -4.65
C TYR A 168 -3.61 15.68 -5.27
N LEU A 169 -2.45 16.16 -4.82
CA LEU A 169 -1.79 17.38 -5.28
C LEU A 169 -2.62 18.66 -5.08
N GLU A 170 -3.57 18.69 -4.14
CA GLU A 170 -4.30 19.91 -3.79
C GLU A 170 -3.52 20.85 -2.87
N ASN A 171 -2.36 20.41 -2.36
CA ASN A 171 -1.43 21.25 -1.63
C ASN A 171 -0.25 21.68 -2.53
N ASP A 172 0.09 22.96 -2.53
CA ASP A 172 1.16 23.50 -3.40
C ASP A 172 2.58 23.06 -3.00
N VAL A 173 2.80 22.72 -1.72
CA VAL A 173 4.07 22.16 -1.24
C VAL A 173 4.27 20.77 -1.82
N ASP A 174 3.24 19.92 -1.78
CA ASP A 174 3.28 18.58 -2.37
C ASP A 174 3.65 18.62 -3.85
N VAL A 175 3.05 19.56 -4.58
CA VAL A 175 3.28 19.77 -6.01
C VAL A 175 4.70 20.26 -6.27
N ALA A 176 5.21 21.20 -5.47
CA ALA A 176 6.56 21.72 -5.62
C ALA A 176 7.62 20.66 -5.32
N VAL A 177 7.46 19.91 -4.22
CA VAL A 177 8.40 18.86 -3.82
C VAL A 177 8.42 17.73 -4.84
N LEU A 178 7.25 17.28 -5.31
CA LEU A 178 7.17 16.22 -6.31
C LEU A 178 7.75 16.67 -7.66
N ALA A 179 7.47 17.89 -8.10
CA ALA A 179 8.02 18.47 -9.33
C ALA A 179 9.55 18.53 -9.28
N GLU A 180 10.12 18.99 -8.15
CA GLU A 180 11.56 19.06 -7.95
C GLU A 180 12.20 17.66 -7.88
N GLY A 181 11.54 16.71 -7.22
CA GLY A 181 11.95 15.30 -7.21
C GLY A 181 12.00 14.70 -8.62
N CYS A 182 11.00 14.97 -9.45
CA CYS A 182 10.99 14.54 -10.86
C CYS A 182 12.12 15.21 -11.66
N ARG A 183 12.37 16.51 -11.47
CA ARG A 183 13.48 17.23 -12.13
C ARG A 183 14.84 16.63 -11.79
N ILE A 184 15.09 16.34 -10.50
CA ILE A 184 16.32 15.69 -10.01
C ILE A 184 16.43 14.27 -10.55
N GLY A 185 15.35 13.48 -10.45
CA GLY A 185 15.33 12.11 -10.94
C GLY A 185 15.65 12.03 -12.44
N HIS A 186 15.07 12.94 -13.22
CA HIS A 186 15.38 13.09 -14.63
C HIS A 186 16.85 13.51 -14.87
N GLU A 187 17.43 14.37 -14.04
CA GLU A 187 18.87 14.69 -14.11
C GLU A 187 19.75 13.47 -13.88
N VAL A 188 19.42 12.66 -12.88
CA VAL A 188 20.14 11.42 -12.55
C VAL A 188 20.12 10.47 -13.73
N LEU A 189 18.97 10.29 -14.38
CA LEU A 189 18.87 9.44 -15.57
C LEU A 189 19.68 9.98 -16.75
N MET A 190 19.56 11.28 -17.05
CA MET A 190 20.16 11.82 -18.29
C MET A 190 21.63 12.22 -18.15
N LYS A 191 22.10 12.59 -16.94
CA LYS A 191 23.45 13.13 -16.71
C LYS A 191 24.27 12.30 -15.73
N GLY A 192 23.67 11.30 -15.08
CA GLY A 192 24.35 10.44 -14.13
C GLY A 192 25.56 9.75 -14.75
N ARG A 193 26.65 9.61 -13.98
CA ARG A 193 27.90 8.99 -14.45
C ARG A 193 27.68 7.58 -15.01
N GLY A 194 26.72 6.83 -14.45
CA GLY A 194 26.37 5.48 -14.86
C GLY A 194 25.19 5.37 -15.83
N THR A 195 24.63 6.48 -16.33
CA THR A 195 23.39 6.48 -17.11
C THR A 195 23.45 7.36 -18.36
N LYS A 196 24.22 8.46 -18.35
CA LYS A 196 24.24 9.50 -19.39
C LYS A 196 24.59 9.07 -20.82
N ASN A 197 25.19 7.90 -20.97
CA ASN A 197 25.55 7.31 -22.26
C ASN A 197 24.89 5.94 -22.48
N ILE A 198 23.96 5.55 -21.61
CA ILE A 198 23.30 4.24 -21.59
C ILE A 198 21.80 4.41 -21.83
N ILE A 199 21.18 5.44 -21.26
CA ILE A 199 19.76 5.74 -21.44
C ILE A 199 19.59 6.61 -22.69
N ALA A 200 18.63 6.22 -23.53
CA ALA A 200 18.20 7.01 -24.69
C ALA A 200 17.40 8.27 -24.25
N ASP A 201 16.72 8.92 -25.19
CA ASP A 201 15.86 10.06 -24.88
C ASP A 201 14.80 9.70 -23.83
N PRO A 202 14.43 10.65 -22.94
CA PRO A 202 13.34 10.44 -21.99
C PRO A 202 12.02 10.20 -22.74
N TRP A 203 11.13 9.42 -22.14
CA TRP A 203 9.76 9.28 -22.63
C TRP A 203 8.75 9.83 -21.61
N PRO A 204 7.82 10.73 -22.02
CA PRO A 204 7.74 11.38 -23.33
C PRO A 204 8.92 12.33 -23.62
N LYS A 205 9.30 12.45 -24.90
CA LYS A 205 10.43 13.28 -25.38
C LYS A 205 10.29 14.78 -25.11
N THR A 206 9.12 15.22 -24.67
CA THR A 206 8.83 16.62 -24.30
C THR A 206 9.38 16.99 -22.93
N ILE A 207 9.89 16.03 -22.16
CA ILE A 207 10.47 16.26 -20.84
C ILE A 207 11.95 16.61 -20.99
N SER A 208 12.36 17.73 -20.41
CA SER A 208 13.76 18.15 -20.31
C SER A 208 14.05 18.67 -18.92
N HIS A 209 15.25 18.36 -18.42
CA HIS A 209 15.77 18.92 -17.18
C HIS A 209 15.76 20.46 -17.16
N SER A 210 15.94 21.10 -18.33
CA SER A 210 15.99 22.56 -18.46
C SER A 210 14.62 23.23 -18.43
N MET A 211 13.53 22.47 -18.35
CA MET A 211 12.19 23.01 -18.13
C MET A 211 12.15 23.77 -16.81
N ASP A 212 11.41 24.88 -16.79
CA ASP A 212 11.20 25.61 -15.54
C ASP A 212 10.33 24.81 -14.55
N LEU A 213 10.32 25.24 -13.30
CA LEU A 213 9.54 24.57 -12.25
C LEU A 213 8.03 24.58 -12.56
N ALA A 214 7.51 25.60 -13.24
CA ALA A 214 6.08 25.67 -13.59
C ALA A 214 5.70 24.54 -14.56
N ALA A 215 6.55 24.26 -15.55
CA ALA A 215 6.37 23.19 -16.50
C ALA A 215 6.51 21.80 -15.82
N TRP A 216 7.44 21.63 -14.88
CA TRP A 216 7.51 20.42 -14.06
C TRP A 216 6.27 20.22 -13.17
N LYS A 217 5.77 21.30 -12.55
CA LYS A 217 4.51 21.26 -11.79
C LYS A 217 3.34 20.83 -12.68
N ASN A 218 3.22 21.37 -13.89
CA ASN A 218 2.19 20.95 -14.84
C ASN A 218 2.34 19.47 -15.26
N HIS A 219 3.59 19.03 -15.48
CA HIS A 219 3.88 17.64 -15.79
C HIS A 219 3.40 16.70 -14.68
N VAL A 220 3.76 16.95 -13.41
CA VAL A 220 3.35 16.08 -12.30
C VAL A 220 1.83 16.07 -12.11
N ARG A 221 1.12 17.19 -12.29
CA ARG A 221 -0.36 17.19 -12.25
C ARG A 221 -0.97 16.29 -13.33
N THR A 222 -0.31 16.20 -14.48
CA THR A 222 -0.76 15.40 -15.62
C THR A 222 -0.51 13.90 -15.44
N VAL A 223 0.63 13.52 -14.85
CA VAL A 223 1.06 12.11 -14.83
C VAL A 223 1.02 11.44 -13.46
N ALA A 224 1.01 12.19 -12.37
CA ALA A 224 1.07 11.62 -11.03
C ALA A 224 -0.06 10.61 -10.81
N THR A 225 0.24 9.53 -10.11
CA THR A 225 -0.73 8.49 -9.78
C THR A 225 -0.46 7.99 -8.37
N THR A 226 -1.31 7.10 -7.91
CA THR A 226 -1.17 6.51 -6.58
C THR A 226 0.04 5.58 -6.52
N CYS A 227 0.77 5.62 -5.39
CA CYS A 227 1.71 4.56 -5.00
C CYS A 227 1.02 3.45 -4.18
N PHE A 228 -0.32 3.45 -4.13
CA PHE A 228 -1.15 2.45 -3.47
C PHE A 228 -0.96 2.35 -1.94
N HIS A 229 -0.56 3.44 -1.29
CA HIS A 229 -0.35 3.50 0.17
C HIS A 229 -1.36 4.40 0.91
N PRO A 230 -2.70 4.26 0.75
CA PRO A 230 -3.64 5.02 1.57
C PRO A 230 -3.55 4.60 3.04
N CYS A 231 -3.72 5.55 3.96
CA CYS A 231 -3.67 5.32 5.41
C CYS A 231 -4.46 6.41 6.15
N GLY A 232 -4.55 6.31 7.48
CA GLY A 232 -5.02 7.41 8.34
C GLY A 232 -6.53 7.64 8.40
N THR A 233 -7.35 6.75 7.87
CA THR A 233 -8.81 6.86 7.88
C THR A 233 -9.45 6.56 9.24
N CYS A 234 -8.72 5.91 10.15
CA CYS A 234 -9.14 5.58 11.51
C CYS A 234 -8.12 6.08 12.54
N LYS A 235 -7.74 7.37 12.45
CA LYS A 235 -6.68 8.03 13.19
C LYS A 235 -6.56 7.60 14.67
N MET A 236 -5.38 7.09 15.04
CA MET A 236 -4.96 6.94 16.43
C MET A 236 -4.55 8.31 16.99
N ALA A 237 -5.19 8.76 18.07
CA ALA A 237 -4.91 10.06 18.66
C ALA A 237 -5.27 10.14 20.16
N PRO A 238 -4.74 11.12 20.92
CA PRO A 238 -5.19 11.42 22.27
C PRO A 238 -6.69 11.72 22.32
N ASN A 239 -7.35 11.43 23.44
CA ASN A 239 -8.81 11.62 23.61
C ASN A 239 -9.28 13.07 23.38
N THR A 240 -8.37 14.04 23.49
CA THR A 240 -8.64 15.46 23.23
C THR A 240 -8.69 15.81 21.74
N ASP A 241 -8.21 14.93 20.85
CA ASP A 241 -8.28 15.14 19.41
C ASP A 241 -9.67 14.73 18.88
N PRO A 242 -10.47 15.68 18.36
CA PRO A 242 -11.82 15.41 17.89
C PRO A 242 -11.87 14.55 16.61
N MET A 243 -10.75 14.42 15.89
CA MET A 243 -10.62 13.57 14.70
C MET A 243 -10.13 12.15 15.03
N GLY A 244 -9.80 11.87 16.28
CA GLY A 244 -9.34 10.54 16.70
C GLY A 244 -10.45 9.51 16.66
N VAL A 245 -10.18 8.35 16.06
CA VAL A 245 -11.09 7.20 15.95
C VAL A 245 -10.70 6.10 16.93
N VAL A 246 -9.40 5.87 17.12
CA VAL A 246 -8.87 4.89 18.07
C VAL A 246 -7.96 5.54 19.11
N ASP A 247 -7.84 4.91 20.27
CA ASP A 247 -6.90 5.29 21.32
C ASP A 247 -5.50 4.66 21.13
N ASN A 248 -4.58 4.88 22.07
CA ASN A 248 -3.22 4.34 22.02
C ASN A 248 -3.11 2.82 22.18
N ARG A 249 -4.23 2.13 22.46
CA ARG A 249 -4.35 0.66 22.46
C ARG A 249 -5.14 0.16 21.25
N LEU A 250 -5.38 1.05 20.28
CA LEU A 250 -6.14 0.81 19.05
C LEU A 250 -7.61 0.45 19.26
N ARG A 251 -8.16 0.75 20.45
CA ARG A 251 -9.58 0.54 20.75
C ARG A 251 -10.40 1.62 20.07
N VAL A 252 -11.48 1.21 19.40
CA VAL A 252 -12.42 2.16 18.81
C VAL A 252 -13.11 2.92 19.93
N ARG A 253 -13.12 4.25 19.84
CA ARG A 253 -13.72 5.09 20.87
C ARG A 253 -15.20 4.81 21.00
N ASN A 254 -15.67 4.68 22.24
CA ASN A 254 -17.07 4.42 22.58
C ASN A 254 -17.64 3.11 22.01
N VAL A 255 -16.79 2.15 21.64
CA VAL A 255 -17.19 0.81 21.21
C VAL A 255 -16.42 -0.22 22.03
N GLU A 256 -17.14 -1.11 22.69
CA GLU A 256 -16.55 -2.20 23.47
C GLU A 256 -16.15 -3.36 22.55
N GLY A 257 -15.04 -4.04 22.88
CA GLY A 257 -14.60 -5.24 22.16
C GLY A 257 -14.09 -5.01 20.73
N LEU A 258 -13.98 -3.77 20.25
CA LEU A 258 -13.57 -3.47 18.87
C LEU A 258 -12.23 -2.71 18.79
N ARG A 259 -11.36 -3.16 17.89
CA ARG A 259 -10.11 -2.48 17.54
C ARG A 259 -9.96 -2.33 16.02
N VAL A 260 -9.19 -1.33 15.61
CA VAL A 260 -8.71 -1.21 14.21
C VAL A 260 -7.21 -1.45 14.21
N ALA A 261 -6.76 -2.40 13.40
CA ALA A 261 -5.38 -2.89 13.45
C ALA A 261 -4.76 -2.95 12.06
N ASP A 262 -4.74 -1.83 11.34
CA ASP A 262 -4.00 -1.71 10.08
C ASP A 262 -3.50 -0.26 9.92
N VAL A 263 -2.93 0.07 8.77
CA VAL A 263 -2.37 1.42 8.53
C VAL A 263 -3.41 2.55 8.53
N SER A 264 -4.71 2.26 8.54
CA SER A 264 -5.74 3.28 8.75
C SER A 264 -5.58 4.02 10.08
N ILE A 265 -4.93 3.42 11.08
CA ILE A 265 -4.73 4.06 12.39
C ILE A 265 -3.58 5.07 12.41
N LEU A 266 -2.72 5.08 11.38
CA LEU A 266 -1.57 5.99 11.35
C LEU A 266 -2.03 7.45 11.32
N PRO A 267 -1.65 8.29 12.31
CA PRO A 267 -2.07 9.70 12.31
C PRO A 267 -1.45 10.50 11.17
N LEU A 268 -0.29 10.06 10.69
CA LEU A 268 0.40 10.53 9.50
C LEU A 268 0.98 9.32 8.77
N ILE A 269 0.94 9.33 7.44
CA ILE A 269 1.59 8.30 6.64
C ILE A 269 3.09 8.29 6.93
N ASN A 270 3.69 7.10 6.97
CA ASN A 270 5.14 6.98 7.09
C ASN A 270 5.82 7.40 5.77
N ASN A 271 7.08 7.82 5.86
CA ASN A 271 7.91 8.14 4.69
C ASN A 271 8.49 6.85 4.06
N GLY A 272 7.62 5.97 3.58
CA GLY A 272 8.01 4.72 2.94
C GLY A 272 6.83 3.81 2.62
N HIS A 273 7.13 2.55 2.28
CA HIS A 273 6.10 1.56 2.03
C HIS A 273 5.35 1.22 3.32
N THR A 274 4.02 1.08 3.22
CA THR A 274 3.14 0.87 4.39
C THR A 274 3.11 -0.58 4.90
N GLN A 275 3.76 -1.51 4.19
CA GLN A 275 3.80 -2.93 4.57
C GLN A 275 4.52 -3.17 5.92
N ALA A 276 5.68 -2.56 6.13
CA ALA A 276 6.40 -2.70 7.40
C ALA A 276 5.61 -2.10 8.60
N PRO A 277 5.03 -0.88 8.50
CA PRO A 277 4.09 -0.39 9.50
C PRO A 277 2.91 -1.32 9.77
N ALA A 278 2.32 -1.94 8.74
CA ALA A 278 1.23 -2.89 8.92
C ALA A 278 1.63 -4.08 9.80
N TYR A 279 2.81 -4.68 9.56
CA TYR A 279 3.35 -5.74 10.43
C TYR A 279 3.59 -5.26 11.86
N ALA A 280 4.20 -4.09 12.04
CA ALA A 280 4.48 -3.55 13.36
C ALA A 280 3.20 -3.29 14.17
N ILE A 281 2.15 -2.77 13.52
CA ILE A 281 0.83 -2.55 14.13
C ILE A 281 0.21 -3.89 14.53
N ALA A 282 0.26 -4.90 13.64
CA ALA A 282 -0.26 -6.23 13.88
C ALA A 282 0.36 -6.90 15.13
N GLU A 283 1.69 -6.90 15.19
CA GLU A 283 2.43 -7.44 16.33
C GLU A 283 2.08 -6.72 17.62
N LYS A 284 1.99 -5.38 17.56
CA LYS A 284 1.69 -4.55 18.72
C LYS A 284 0.27 -4.80 19.25
N VAL A 285 -0.73 -4.86 18.38
CA VAL A 285 -2.11 -5.07 18.80
C VAL A 285 -2.32 -6.47 19.37
N ALA A 286 -1.73 -7.50 18.78
CA ALA A 286 -1.88 -8.87 19.25
C ALA A 286 -1.30 -9.01 20.66
N HIS A 287 -0.11 -8.43 20.90
CA HIS A 287 0.47 -8.37 22.23
C HIS A 287 -0.43 -7.63 23.23
N MET A 288 -1.02 -6.49 22.85
CA MET A 288 -1.94 -5.74 23.72
C MET A 288 -3.22 -6.53 24.05
N VAL A 289 -3.78 -7.25 23.08
CA VAL A 289 -4.99 -8.07 23.29
C VAL A 289 -4.71 -9.21 24.27
N LEU A 290 -3.59 -9.93 24.08
CA LEU A 290 -3.21 -11.02 24.98
C LEU A 290 -2.97 -10.50 26.42
N GLN A 291 -2.30 -9.35 26.57
CA GLN A 291 -2.14 -8.70 27.88
C GLN A 291 -3.47 -8.41 28.57
N ASP A 292 -4.44 -7.86 27.84
CA ASP A 292 -5.74 -7.52 28.43
C ASP A 292 -6.51 -8.77 28.87
N THR A 293 -6.30 -9.89 28.20
CA THR A 293 -6.95 -11.18 28.51
C THR A 293 -6.33 -11.85 29.74
N THR A 294 -5.01 -11.69 29.94
CA THR A 294 -4.30 -12.26 31.11
C THR A 294 -4.56 -11.54 32.45
N VAL A 295 -5.13 -10.33 32.42
CA VAL A 295 -5.37 -9.52 33.63
C VAL A 295 -6.75 -9.78 34.25
N THR A 296 -7.65 -10.47 33.54
CA THR A 296 -9.02 -10.79 34.00
C THR A 296 -9.16 -12.16 34.69
N CYS A 297 -8.07 -12.77 35.15
CA CYS A 297 -8.09 -14.01 35.95
C CYS A 297 -7.69 -13.75 37.41
#